data_AF-A0A523DBR6-F1
#
_entry.id   AF-A0A523DBR6-F1
#
_cell.length_a   1.000
_cell.length_b   1.000
_cell.length_c   1.000
_cell.angle_alpha   90.00
_cell.angle_beta   90.00
_cell.angle_gamma   90.00
#
_symmetry.space_group_name_H-M   'P 1'
#
loop_
_entity.id
_entity.type
_entity.pdbx_description
1 polymer ?
#
loop_
_entity_poly.entity_id
_entity_poly.type
_entity_poly.pdbx_seq_one_letter_code
_entity_poly.pdbx_strand_id
1 'polypeptide(L)'
;MADYFWITVFALIALFWVVQGTRAVRGMAKLPTLDDVPLLEDGRCPRVSILVAARNEATKLPAALRSLLVQDYPNYEVIMVNDRSQDETPRILDQFDQGYDHLKVTHLSELPPGW
;
A
#
# COMPACT_ATOMS: atom_id res chain seq x y z
N MET A 1 10.12 4.49 54.50
CA MET A 1 9.12 3.48 54.03
C MET A 1 8.56 3.86 52.66
N ALA A 2 8.19 5.14 52.44
CA ALA A 2 7.73 5.63 51.14
C ALA A 2 8.78 5.53 50.00
N ASP A 3 10.07 5.70 50.31
CA ASP A 3 11.12 5.68 49.28
C ASP A 3 11.29 4.29 48.62
N TYR A 4 11.25 3.22 49.43
CA TYR A 4 11.33 1.84 48.93
C TYR A 4 10.08 1.43 48.13
N PHE A 5 8.91 2.00 48.46
CA PHE A 5 7.68 1.75 47.71
C PHE A 5 7.81 2.22 46.25
N TRP A 6 8.23 3.48 46.05
CA TRP A 6 8.39 4.03 44.71
C TRP A 6 9.50 3.35 43.92
N ILE A 7 10.63 3.03 44.56
CA ILE A 7 11.70 2.24 43.94
C ILE A 7 11.16 0.90 43.43
N THR A 8 10.34 0.21 44.22
CA THR A 8 9.75 -1.08 43.84
C THR A 8 8.78 -0.92 42.66
N VAL A 9 7.91 0.09 42.69
CA VAL A 9 6.96 0.37 41.59
C VAL A 9 7.70 0.66 40.28
N PHE A 10 8.70 1.54 40.31
CA PHE A 10 9.48 1.85 39.11
C PHE A 10 10.29 0.65 38.61
N ALA A 11 10.82 -0.18 39.51
CA ALA A 11 11.51 -1.41 39.12
C ALA A 11 10.59 -2.40 38.40
N LEU A 12 9.33 -2.55 38.86
CA LEU A 12 8.35 -3.41 38.20
C LEU A 12 7.93 -2.89 36.81
N ILE A 13 7.74 -1.57 36.68
CA ILE A 13 7.45 -0.93 35.39
C ILE A 13 8.64 -1.11 34.43
N ALA A 14 9.86 -0.89 34.90
CA ALA A 14 11.07 -1.10 34.10
C ALA A 14 11.20 -2.57 33.68
N LEU A 15 10.98 -3.52 34.59
CA LEU A 15 11.01 -4.95 34.30
C LEU A 15 9.96 -5.33 33.24
N PHE A 16 8.74 -4.79 33.35
CA PHE A 16 7.70 -5.00 32.34
C PHE A 16 8.17 -4.55 30.96
N TRP A 17 8.71 -3.33 30.83
CA TRP A 17 9.21 -2.82 29.55
C TRP A 17 10.43 -3.59 29.02
N VAL A 18 11.32 -4.06 29.89
CA VAL A 18 12.45 -4.92 29.50
C VAL A 18 11.95 -6.25 28.94
N VAL A 19 10.95 -6.87 29.57
CA VAL A 19 10.34 -8.12 29.09
C VAL A 19 9.66 -7.89 27.74
N GLN A 20 8.83 -6.86 27.62
CA GLN A 20 8.13 -6.55 26.37
C GLN A 20 9.09 -6.17 25.24
N GLY A 21 10.11 -5.35 25.53
CA GLY A 21 11.16 -4.98 24.58
C GLY A 21 11.96 -6.19 24.11
N THR A 22 12.32 -7.10 25.02
CA THR A 22 13.02 -8.35 24.66
C THR A 22 12.14 -9.24 23.77
N ARG A 23 10.85 -9.35 24.05
CA ARG A 23 9.90 -10.09 23.19
C ARG A 23 9.78 -9.46 21.81
N ALA A 24 9.69 -8.13 21.74
CA ALA A 24 9.62 -7.40 20.48
C ALA A 24 10.90 -7.59 19.65
N VAL A 25 12.09 -7.41 20.25
CA VAL A 25 13.38 -7.60 19.56
C VAL A 25 13.53 -9.04 19.06
N ARG A 26 13.21 -10.04 19.89
CA ARG A 26 13.24 -11.45 19.47
C ARG A 26 12.20 -11.77 18.41
N GLY A 27 11.05 -11.10 18.41
CA GLY A 27 10.02 -11.23 17.39
C GLY A 27 10.51 -10.66 16.06
N MET A 28 10.99 -9.42 16.07
CA MET A 28 11.53 -8.74 14.89
C MET A 28 12.72 -9.49 14.29
N ALA A 29 13.62 -10.00 15.12
CA ALA A 29 14.79 -10.77 14.67
C ALA A 29 14.42 -12.14 14.03
N LYS A 30 13.16 -12.58 14.16
CA LYS A 30 12.66 -13.84 13.57
C LYS A 30 11.74 -13.62 12.37
N LEU A 31 11.40 -12.38 12.04
CA LEU A 31 10.59 -12.10 10.85
C LEU A 31 11.45 -12.40 9.61
N PRO A 32 10.95 -13.23 8.67
CA PRO A 32 11.63 -13.41 7.41
C PRO A 32 11.71 -12.07 6.67
N THR A 33 12.84 -11.84 6.03
CA THR A 33 13.01 -10.71 5.12
C THR A 33 12.46 -11.08 3.75
N LEU A 34 12.14 -10.08 2.93
CA LEU A 34 11.75 -10.34 1.54
C LEU A 34 12.90 -10.96 0.72
N ASP A 35 14.14 -10.66 1.11
CA ASP A 35 15.35 -11.21 0.47
C ASP A 35 15.46 -12.73 0.65
N ASP A 36 14.80 -13.30 1.67
CA ASP A 36 14.75 -14.75 1.91
C ASP A 36 13.81 -15.48 0.92
N VAL A 37 13.01 -14.74 0.14
CA VAL A 37 12.09 -15.30 -0.86
C VAL A 37 12.77 -15.32 -2.22
N PRO A 38 12.95 -16.50 -2.86
CA PRO A 38 13.57 -16.56 -4.17
C PRO A 38 12.72 -15.80 -5.20
N LEU A 39 13.38 -14.94 -5.99
CA LEU A 39 12.72 -14.25 -7.09
C LEU A 39 12.22 -15.27 -8.12
N LEU A 40 10.97 -15.08 -8.56
CA LEU A 40 10.44 -15.83 -9.68
C LEU A 40 11.08 -15.31 -10.97
N GLU A 41 11.38 -16.22 -11.88
CA GLU A 41 11.73 -15.84 -13.25
C GLU A 41 10.51 -15.22 -13.93
N ASP A 42 10.72 -14.27 -14.85
CA ASP A 42 9.63 -13.49 -15.44
C ASP A 42 8.49 -14.34 -16.03
N GLY A 43 8.82 -15.45 -16.69
CA GLY A 43 7.83 -16.37 -17.28
C GLY A 43 6.99 -17.16 -16.26
N ARG A 44 7.35 -17.09 -14.97
CA ARG A 44 6.64 -17.73 -13.85
C ARG A 44 5.92 -16.73 -12.95
N CYS A 45 6.09 -15.42 -13.20
CA CYS A 45 5.39 -14.39 -12.46
C CYS A 45 3.88 -14.46 -12.76
N PRO A 46 3.02 -14.63 -11.73
CA PRO A 46 1.58 -14.62 -11.93
C PRO A 46 1.12 -13.26 -12.46
N ARG A 47 -0.03 -13.24 -13.14
CA ARG A 47 -0.61 -11.96 -13.55
C ARG A 47 -1.11 -11.18 -12.34
N VAL A 48 -0.73 -9.91 -12.25
CA VAL A 48 -1.17 -8.99 -11.18
C VAL A 48 -2.08 -7.90 -11.76
N SER A 49 -3.23 -7.67 -11.13
CA SER A 49 -4.11 -6.55 -11.50
C SER A 49 -4.12 -5.53 -10.36
N ILE A 50 -3.64 -4.32 -10.66
CA ILE A 50 -3.61 -3.19 -9.71
C ILE A 50 -4.87 -2.37 -9.92
N LEU A 51 -5.83 -2.48 -9.00
CA LEU A 51 -7.08 -1.72 -9.03
C LEU A 51 -6.96 -0.46 -8.18
N VAL A 52 -7.21 0.70 -8.77
CA VAL A 52 -7.10 2.00 -8.09
C VAL A 52 -8.39 2.79 -8.30
N ALA A 53 -9.12 3.04 -7.22
CA ALA A 53 -10.22 3.99 -7.22
C ALA A 53 -9.66 5.42 -7.05
N ALA A 54 -10.09 6.34 -7.91
CA ALA A 54 -9.69 7.74 -7.89
C ALA A 54 -10.93 8.64 -7.85
N ARG A 55 -10.95 9.59 -6.90
CA ARG A 55 -11.98 10.63 -6.81
C ARG A 55 -11.35 11.96 -6.43
N ASN A 56 -11.43 12.93 -7.34
CA ASN A 56 -10.86 14.26 -7.16
C ASN A 56 -9.34 14.26 -6.83
N GLU A 57 -8.57 13.49 -7.60
CA GLU A 57 -7.13 13.29 -7.39
C GLU A 57 -6.26 14.02 -8.44
N ALA A 58 -6.80 15.02 -9.13
CA ALA A 58 -6.13 15.65 -10.28
C ALA A 58 -4.68 16.10 -10.00
N THR A 59 -4.39 16.54 -8.77
CA THR A 59 -3.04 17.00 -8.38
C THR A 59 -2.04 15.85 -8.24
N LYS A 60 -2.46 14.69 -7.69
CA LYS A 60 -1.54 13.57 -7.37
C LYS A 60 -1.53 12.51 -8.46
N LEU A 61 -2.64 12.40 -9.19
CA LEU A 61 -2.87 11.37 -10.19
C LEU A 61 -1.74 11.25 -11.23
N PRO A 62 -1.17 12.33 -11.80
CA PRO A 62 -0.10 12.19 -12.79
C PRO A 62 1.16 11.51 -12.24
N ALA A 63 1.53 11.80 -10.99
CA ALA A 63 2.69 11.18 -10.36
C ALA A 63 2.41 9.70 -10.02
N ALA A 64 1.20 9.41 -9.54
CA ALA A 64 0.77 8.05 -9.24
C ALA A 64 0.73 7.17 -10.50
N LEU A 65 0.10 7.64 -11.59
CA LEU A 65 0.04 6.92 -12.87
C LEU A 65 1.44 6.64 -13.42
N ARG A 66 2.33 7.63 -13.43
CA ARG A 66 3.72 7.42 -13.87
C ARG A 66 4.38 6.31 -13.07
N SER A 67 4.27 6.34 -11.74
CA SER A 67 4.85 5.30 -10.89
C SER A 67 4.25 3.93 -11.20
N LEU A 68 2.93 3.81 -11.33
CA LEU A 68 2.25 2.54 -11.58
C LEU A 68 2.53 1.96 -12.98
N LEU A 69 2.79 2.81 -13.98
CA LEU A 69 2.94 2.36 -15.38
C LEU A 69 4.36 1.95 -15.76
N VAL A 70 5.35 2.23 -14.92
CA VAL A 70 6.76 1.83 -15.11
C VAL A 70 7.25 0.87 -14.03
N GLN A 71 6.42 -0.12 -13.67
CA GLN A 71 6.86 -1.20 -12.80
C GLN A 71 7.79 -2.15 -13.57
N ASP A 72 8.77 -2.71 -12.86
CA ASP A 72 9.65 -3.77 -13.37
C ASP A 72 9.02 -5.17 -13.27
N TYR A 73 7.77 -5.26 -12.82
CA TYR A 73 7.01 -6.51 -12.80
C TYR A 73 6.57 -6.89 -14.23
N PRO A 74 6.82 -8.13 -14.70
CA PRO A 74 6.69 -8.46 -16.11
C PRO A 74 5.25 -8.71 -16.59
N ASN A 75 4.30 -9.01 -15.69
CA ASN A 75 2.96 -9.45 -16.06
C ASN A 75 1.89 -8.77 -15.19
N TYR A 76 1.59 -7.51 -15.49
CA TYR A 76 0.58 -6.76 -14.74
C TYR A 76 -0.33 -5.90 -15.62
N GLU A 77 -1.46 -5.51 -15.04
CA GLU A 77 -2.33 -4.47 -15.57
C GLU A 77 -2.68 -3.46 -14.48
N VAL A 78 -2.97 -2.22 -14.87
CA VAL A 78 -3.47 -1.17 -14.00
C VAL A 78 -4.89 -0.85 -14.42
N ILE A 79 -5.83 -0.94 -13.48
CA ILE A 79 -7.24 -0.62 -13.68
C ILE A 79 -7.56 0.61 -12.84
N MET A 80 -7.74 1.75 -13.50
CA MET A 80 -8.09 3.01 -12.87
C MET A 80 -9.60 3.20 -12.93
N VAL A 81 -10.23 3.35 -11.77
CA VAL A 81 -11.66 3.58 -11.63
C VAL A 81 -11.90 5.00 -11.17
N ASN A 82 -12.38 5.86 -12.06
CA ASN A 82 -12.85 7.19 -11.70
C ASN A 82 -14.20 7.11 -11.01
N ASP A 83 -14.25 7.35 -9.69
CA ASP A 83 -15.48 7.44 -8.91
C ASP A 83 -16.04 8.86 -8.94
N ARG A 84 -16.71 9.20 -10.06
CA ARG A 84 -17.51 10.43 -10.20
C ARG A 84 -16.77 11.71 -9.78
N SER A 85 -15.51 11.84 -10.19
CA SER A 85 -14.74 13.06 -9.94
C SER A 85 -15.39 14.28 -10.60
N GLN A 86 -15.21 15.43 -9.98
CA GLN A 86 -15.73 16.74 -10.41
C GLN A 86 -14.62 17.71 -10.81
N ASP A 87 -13.37 17.30 -10.67
CA ASP A 87 -12.19 18.05 -11.08
C ASP A 87 -11.60 17.49 -12.39
N GLU A 88 -10.35 17.84 -12.69
CA GLU A 88 -9.64 17.40 -13.89
C GLU A 88 -9.22 15.92 -13.90
N THR A 89 -9.57 15.14 -12.87
CA THR A 89 -9.22 13.71 -12.77
C THR A 89 -9.64 12.90 -14.00
N PRO A 90 -10.89 13.01 -14.52
CA PRO A 90 -11.30 12.22 -15.68
C PRO A 90 -10.46 12.57 -16.92
N ARG A 91 -10.24 13.86 -17.17
CA ARG A 91 -9.43 14.34 -18.30
C ARG A 91 -7.99 13.84 -18.22
N ILE A 92 -7.41 13.79 -17.02
CA ILE A 92 -6.05 13.26 -16.82
C ILE A 92 -6.03 11.76 -17.11
N LEU A 93 -7.01 10.99 -16.64
CA LEU A 93 -7.08 9.56 -16.90
C LEU A 93 -7.18 9.26 -18.41
N ASP A 94 -8.07 9.96 -19.12
CA ASP A 94 -8.26 9.80 -20.57
C ASP A 94 -6.98 10.07 -21.37
N GLN A 95 -6.16 11.04 -20.91
CA GLN A 95 -4.88 11.35 -21.54
C GLN A 95 -3.85 10.23 -21.39
N PHE A 96 -3.86 9.48 -20.29
CA PHE A 96 -2.93 8.39 -20.07
C PHE A 96 -3.37 7.09 -20.76
N ASP A 97 -4.68 6.84 -20.86
CA ASP A 97 -5.24 5.61 -21.46
C ASP A 97 -4.79 5.39 -22.92
N GLN A 98 -4.46 6.47 -23.64
CA GLN A 98 -3.99 6.40 -25.03
C GLN A 98 -2.54 5.94 -25.19
N GLY A 99 -1.77 5.83 -24.11
CA GLY A 99 -0.32 5.63 -24.16
C GLY A 99 0.18 4.27 -23.68
N TYR A 100 -0.66 3.44 -23.07
CA TYR A 100 -0.22 2.22 -22.37
C TYR A 100 -1.23 1.08 -22.53
N ASP A 101 -0.82 -0.02 -23.18
CA ASP A 101 -1.69 -1.18 -23.44
C ASP A 101 -2.13 -1.92 -22.16
N HIS A 102 -1.37 -1.79 -21.07
CA HIS A 102 -1.66 -2.41 -19.76
C HIS A 102 -2.42 -1.48 -18.80
N LEU A 103 -2.82 -0.29 -19.25
CA LEU A 103 -3.73 0.60 -18.52
C LEU A 103 -5.16 0.39 -19.01
N LYS A 104 -6.10 0.37 -18.07
CA LYS A 104 -7.54 0.40 -18.36
C LYS A 104 -8.19 1.46 -17.49
N VAL A 105 -8.89 2.40 -18.10
CA VAL A 105 -9.68 3.40 -17.39
C VAL A 105 -11.17 3.04 -17.42
N THR A 106 -11.84 3.18 -16.28
CA THR A 106 -13.30 3.01 -16.14
C THR A 106 -13.87 4.20 -15.39
N HIS A 107 -14.88 4.86 -15.96
CA HIS A 107 -15.59 5.96 -15.29
C HIS A 107 -16.92 5.45 -14.75
N LEU A 108 -17.09 5.57 -13.43
CA LEU A 108 -18.38 5.33 -12.79
C LEU A 108 -19.23 6.59 -12.86
N SER A 109 -20.44 6.45 -13.39
CA SER A 109 -21.46 7.52 -13.42
C SER A 109 -22.47 7.38 -12.27
N GLU A 110 -22.83 6.16 -11.91
CA GLU A 110 -23.86 5.84 -10.92
C GLU A 110 -23.47 4.64 -10.05
N LEU A 111 -24.09 4.55 -8.87
CA LEU A 111 -23.93 3.41 -7.98
C LEU A 111 -25.03 2.37 -8.25
N PRO A 112 -24.75 1.07 -8.10
CA PRO A 112 -25.78 0.05 -8.10
C PRO A 112 -26.83 0.32 -6.99
N PRO A 113 -28.09 -0.09 -7.18
CA PRO A 113 -29.11 0.05 -6.14
C PRO A 113 -28.66 -0.58 -4.81
N GLY A 114 -28.76 0.19 -3.72
CA GLY A 114 -28.49 -0.29 -2.35
C GLY A 114 -27.07 -0.07 -1.81
N TRP A 115 -26.21 0.63 -2.56
CA TRP A 115 -24.94 1.21 -2.08
C TRP A 115 -25.13 2.66 -1.62
#